data_AF-A0A7J2K6Y5-F1
#
_entry.id   AF-A0A7J2K6Y5-F1
#
_cell.length_a   1.000
_cell.length_b   1.000
_cell.length_c   1.000
_cell.angle_alpha   90.00
_cell.angle_beta   90.00
_cell.angle_gamma   90.00
#
_symmetry.space_group_name_H-M   'P 1'
#
loop_
_entity.id
_entity.type
_entity.pdbx_description
1 polymer ?
#
loop_
_entity_poly.entity_id
_entity_poly.type
_entity_poly.pdbx_seq_one_letter_code
_entity_poly.pdbx_strand_id
1 'polypeptide(L)'
;MAEEKRCLIATAAFGSEVAPQIQVLREFRDGFVMKTFAGENFMKTFNAFYYSWSPYVARAEYENPALRDFIRIAIYPLIYSLEVSRIIAQPFSTIPEFAVLVSGIIASLLIGLIYISPILLTIILASRWRKKSLPNIRKYYIILALAFGLLLFSIAEVSSITIVMMLGSAIIVLACIALGAILPTMAVRYLADRKN
;
A
#
# COMPACT_ATOMS: atom_id res chain seq x y z
N MET A 1 -12.78 15.23 -22.27
CA MET A 1 -11.46 15.66 -21.75
C MET A 1 -11.08 14.63 -20.70
N ALA A 2 -9.96 13.92 -20.88
CA ALA A 2 -9.49 12.98 -19.87
C ALA A 2 -9.15 13.79 -18.61
N GLU A 3 -9.98 13.67 -17.58
CA GLU A 3 -9.70 14.23 -16.26
C GLU A 3 -8.41 13.57 -15.78
N GLU A 4 -7.29 14.30 -15.85
CA GLU A 4 -6.03 13.82 -15.31
C GLU A 4 -6.23 13.63 -13.80
N LYS A 5 -6.38 12.38 -13.38
CA LYS A 5 -6.70 12.00 -12.00
C LYS A 5 -5.64 12.59 -11.06
N ARG A 6 -5.98 13.65 -10.35
CA ARG A 6 -5.06 14.40 -9.48
C ARG A 6 -4.80 13.69 -8.16
N CYS A 7 -3.56 13.71 -7.68
CA CYS A 7 -3.22 13.29 -6.32
C CYS A 7 -3.71 14.32 -5.28
N LEU A 8 -5.04 14.48 -5.11
CA LEU A 8 -5.69 15.57 -4.36
C LEU A 8 -5.08 15.84 -2.97
N ILE A 9 -4.87 14.78 -2.18
CA ILE A 9 -4.27 14.87 -0.85
C ILE A 9 -2.83 15.39 -0.93
N ALA A 10 -2.03 14.85 -1.85
CA ALA A 10 -0.65 15.30 -2.01
C ALA A 10 -0.60 16.74 -2.55
N THR A 11 -1.48 17.11 -3.47
CA THR A 11 -1.59 18.48 -3.98
C THR A 11 -1.95 19.46 -2.87
N ALA A 12 -2.89 19.13 -1.98
CA ALA A 12 -3.22 19.96 -0.83
C ALA A 12 -2.05 20.07 0.17
N ALA A 13 -1.35 18.95 0.43
CA ALA A 13 -0.20 18.90 1.32
C ALA A 13 0.99 19.76 0.84
N PHE A 14 1.31 19.71 -0.45
CA PHE A 14 2.46 20.40 -1.05
C PHE A 14 2.11 21.75 -1.71
N GLY A 15 0.82 22.08 -1.81
CA GLY A 15 0.32 23.36 -2.33
C GLY A 15 0.43 23.55 -3.85
N SER A 16 0.99 22.59 -4.58
CA SER A 16 1.13 22.64 -6.03
C SER A 16 1.07 21.25 -6.62
N GLU A 17 0.34 21.07 -7.72
CA GLU A 17 0.20 19.79 -8.41
C GLU A 17 1.46 19.36 -9.19
N VAL A 18 2.40 20.30 -9.40
CA VAL A 18 3.70 20.11 -10.04
C VAL A 18 4.86 20.08 -9.03
N ALA A 19 4.55 19.93 -7.74
CA ALA A 19 5.59 19.75 -6.72
C ALA A 19 6.43 18.49 -7.04
N PRO A 20 7.76 18.51 -6.84
CA PRO A 20 8.64 17.37 -7.16
C PRO A 20 8.19 16.05 -6.53
N GLN A 21 7.69 16.10 -5.29
CA GLN A 21 7.18 14.93 -4.56
C GLN A 21 5.97 14.29 -5.24
N ILE A 22 5.08 15.11 -5.82
CA ILE A 22 3.91 14.63 -6.55
C ILE A 22 4.34 14.07 -7.90
N GLN A 23 5.35 14.67 -8.53
CA GLN A 23 5.88 14.18 -9.79
C GLN A 23 6.44 12.76 -9.67
N VAL A 24 7.13 12.44 -8.57
CA VAL A 24 7.58 11.05 -8.28
C VAL A 24 6.38 10.08 -8.23
N LEU A 25 5.29 10.47 -7.57
CA LEU A 25 4.07 9.65 -7.52
C LEU A 25 3.45 9.47 -8.92
N ARG A 26 3.40 10.53 -9.72
CA ARG A 26 2.87 10.49 -11.10
C ARG A 26 3.74 9.63 -11.99
N GLU A 27 5.06 9.73 -11.92
CA GLU A 27 5.98 8.93 -12.72
C GLU A 27 5.90 7.45 -12.36
N PHE A 28 5.78 7.13 -11.08
CA PHE A 28 5.53 5.76 -10.64
C PHE A 28 4.19 5.24 -11.20
N ARG A 29 3.13 6.04 -11.10
CA ARG A 29 1.80 5.67 -11.62
C ARG A 29 1.79 5.53 -13.14
N ASP A 30 2.08 6.59 -13.86
CA ASP A 30 1.85 6.72 -15.30
C ASP A 30 2.99 6.13 -16.13
N GLY A 31 4.22 6.23 -15.61
CA GLY A 31 5.42 5.75 -16.29
C GLY A 31 5.71 4.26 -16.06
N PHE A 32 5.14 3.67 -15.01
CA PHE A 32 5.41 2.28 -14.63
C PHE A 32 4.14 1.45 -14.43
N VAL A 33 3.27 1.81 -13.48
CA VAL A 33 2.09 0.99 -13.15
C VAL A 33 1.05 0.95 -14.29
N MET A 34 0.67 2.10 -14.83
CA MET A 34 -0.36 2.23 -15.88
C MET A 34 0.09 1.67 -17.24
N LYS A 35 1.33 1.22 -17.37
CA LYS A 35 1.87 0.60 -18.59
C LYS A 35 1.55 -0.89 -18.71
N THR A 36 0.88 -1.47 -17.69
CA THR A 36 0.58 -2.90 -17.65
C THR A 36 -0.91 -3.12 -17.40
N PHE A 37 -1.44 -4.22 -17.90
CA PHE A 37 -2.81 -4.68 -17.70
C PHE A 37 -3.15 -4.83 -16.22
N ALA A 38 -2.25 -5.43 -15.43
CA ALA A 38 -2.45 -5.56 -14.00
C ALA A 38 -2.50 -4.20 -13.30
N GLY A 39 -1.55 -3.32 -13.61
CA GLY A 39 -1.44 -2.01 -12.99
C GLY A 39 -2.59 -1.08 -13.35
N GLU A 40 -3.02 -1.04 -14.62
CA GLU A 40 -4.17 -0.23 -15.06
C GLU A 40 -5.46 -0.67 -14.34
N ASN A 41 -5.71 -1.98 -14.25
CA ASN A 41 -6.90 -2.51 -13.59
C ASN A 41 -6.85 -2.31 -12.07
N PHE A 42 -5.69 -2.51 -11.43
CA PHE A 42 -5.51 -2.11 -10.03
C PHE A 42 -5.84 -0.63 -9.83
N MET A 43 -5.35 0.25 -10.71
CA MET A 43 -5.60 1.68 -10.62
C MET A 43 -7.08 2.04 -10.79
N LYS A 44 -7.89 1.24 -11.50
CA LYS A 44 -9.35 1.44 -11.52
C LYS A 44 -9.95 1.26 -10.12
N THR A 45 -9.60 0.17 -9.44
CA THR A 45 -10.04 -0.10 -8.06
C THR A 45 -9.51 0.94 -7.08
N PHE A 46 -8.21 1.23 -7.14
CA PHE A 46 -7.57 2.21 -6.27
C PHE A 46 -8.20 3.60 -6.43
N ASN A 47 -8.42 4.05 -7.66
CA ASN A 47 -9.02 5.36 -7.91
C ASN A 47 -10.45 5.44 -7.38
N ALA A 48 -11.27 4.41 -7.61
CA ALA A 48 -12.63 4.39 -7.09
C ALA A 48 -12.66 4.52 -5.55
N PHE A 49 -11.76 3.80 -4.88
CA PHE A 49 -11.57 3.94 -3.43
C PHE A 49 -11.05 5.33 -3.05
N TYR A 50 -9.93 5.78 -3.64
CA TYR A 50 -9.25 7.02 -3.30
C TYR A 50 -10.13 8.27 -3.50
N TYR A 51 -10.82 8.39 -4.62
CA TYR A 51 -11.66 9.57 -4.92
C TYR A 51 -12.98 9.57 -4.16
N SER A 52 -13.38 8.46 -3.52
CA SER A 52 -14.58 8.44 -2.67
C SER A 52 -14.44 9.27 -1.40
N TRP A 53 -13.21 9.53 -0.92
CA TRP A 53 -12.95 10.23 0.33
C TRP A 53 -11.87 11.32 0.26
N SER A 54 -10.94 11.24 -0.70
CA SER A 54 -9.83 12.22 -0.81
C SER A 54 -10.25 13.69 -0.96
N PRO A 55 -11.36 14.08 -1.61
CA PRO A 55 -11.75 15.49 -1.68
C PRO A 55 -12.04 16.11 -0.31
N TYR A 56 -12.60 15.33 0.62
CA TYR A 56 -12.90 15.80 1.97
C TYR A 56 -11.63 16.02 2.78
N VAL A 57 -10.64 15.12 2.64
CA VAL A 57 -9.33 15.27 3.31
C VAL A 57 -8.57 16.46 2.73
N ALA A 58 -8.52 16.58 1.40
CA ALA A 58 -7.88 17.72 0.74
C ALA A 58 -8.50 19.06 1.17
N ARG A 59 -9.84 19.11 1.37
CA ARG A 59 -10.50 20.29 1.94
C ARG A 59 -10.07 20.57 3.38
N ALA A 60 -10.05 19.54 4.23
CA ALA A 60 -9.64 19.68 5.62
C ALA A 60 -8.19 20.17 5.78
N GLU A 61 -7.29 19.82 4.86
CA GLU A 61 -5.92 20.33 4.84
C GLU A 61 -5.82 21.85 4.63
N TYR A 62 -6.73 22.44 3.83
CA TYR A 62 -6.76 23.89 3.64
C TYR A 62 -7.20 24.63 4.91
N GLU A 63 -8.09 24.02 5.69
CA GLU A 63 -8.60 24.59 6.94
C GLU A 63 -7.66 24.37 8.13
N ASN A 64 -6.82 23.33 8.07
CA ASN A 64 -5.96 22.92 9.18
C ASN A 64 -4.49 22.76 8.76
N PRO A 65 -3.64 23.78 9.02
CA PRO A 65 -2.21 23.71 8.70
C PRO A 65 -1.46 22.55 9.38
N ALA A 66 -1.85 22.19 10.61
CA ALA A 66 -1.21 21.07 11.32
C ALA A 66 -1.53 19.72 10.67
N LEU A 67 -2.77 19.53 10.19
CA LEU A 67 -3.15 18.36 9.40
C LEU A 67 -2.37 18.29 8.09
N ARG A 68 -2.26 19.42 7.38
CA ARG A 68 -1.49 19.53 6.13
C ARG A 68 -0.03 19.16 6.33
N ASP A 69 0.61 19.67 7.38
CA ASP A 69 2.02 19.36 7.67
C ASP A 69 2.20 17.90 8.10
N PHE A 70 1.26 17.35 8.87
CA PHE A 70 1.23 15.92 9.19
C PHE A 70 1.14 15.05 7.94
N ILE A 71 0.21 15.36 7.01
CA ILE A 71 0.06 14.63 5.75
C ILE A 71 1.32 14.77 4.89
N ARG A 72 1.90 15.97 4.81
CA ARG A 72 3.17 16.20 4.09
C ARG A 72 4.28 15.28 4.60
N ILE A 73 4.45 15.18 5.93
CA ILE A 73 5.41 14.28 6.55
C ILE A 73 5.06 12.82 6.25
N ALA A 74 3.78 12.46 6.35
CA ALA A 74 3.30 11.11 6.09
C ALA A 74 3.47 10.68 4.62
N ILE A 75 3.61 11.60 3.65
CA ILE A 75 3.84 11.23 2.24
C ILE A 75 5.30 10.81 1.97
N TYR A 76 6.29 11.28 2.73
CA TYR A 76 7.69 10.93 2.46
C TYR A 76 7.98 9.42 2.57
N PRO A 77 7.55 8.70 3.62
CA PRO A 77 7.74 7.25 3.68
C PRO A 77 6.98 6.50 2.58
N LEU A 78 5.86 7.05 2.09
CA LEU A 78 5.11 6.49 0.97
C LEU A 78 5.94 6.59 -0.31
N ILE A 79 6.49 7.77 -0.61
CA ILE A 79 7.38 7.97 -1.77
C ILE A 79 8.56 7.00 -1.70
N TYR A 80 9.23 6.92 -0.54
CA TYR A 80 10.32 5.97 -0.33
C TYR A 80 9.90 4.53 -0.61
N SER A 81 8.72 4.11 -0.14
CA SER A 81 8.22 2.75 -0.35
C SER A 81 8.01 2.44 -1.84
N LEU A 82 7.53 3.41 -2.61
CA LEU A 82 7.30 3.26 -4.06
C LEU A 82 8.60 3.27 -4.87
N GLU A 83 9.56 4.11 -4.50
CA GLU A 83 10.88 4.13 -5.15
C GLU A 83 11.64 2.84 -4.91
N VAL A 84 11.68 2.37 -3.66
CA VAL A 84 12.31 1.09 -3.30
C VAL A 84 11.63 -0.07 -4.03
N SER A 85 10.30 -0.09 -4.09
CA SER A 85 9.59 -1.16 -4.80
C SER A 85 9.88 -1.16 -6.30
N ARG A 86 9.99 0.02 -6.93
CA ARG A 86 10.36 0.17 -8.33
C ARG A 86 11.79 -0.30 -8.59
N ILE A 87 12.75 0.06 -7.74
CA ILE A 87 14.15 -0.37 -7.85
C ILE A 87 14.25 -1.90 -7.76
N ILE A 88 13.56 -2.51 -6.79
CA ILE A 88 13.53 -3.98 -6.64
C ILE A 88 12.87 -4.66 -7.85
N ALA A 89 11.88 -4.02 -8.47
CA ALA A 89 11.21 -4.54 -9.66
C ALA A 89 11.99 -4.33 -10.96
N GLN A 90 12.97 -3.42 -11.00
CA GLN A 90 13.72 -3.05 -12.21
C GLN A 90 14.39 -4.24 -12.94
N PRO A 91 14.99 -5.23 -12.25
CA PRO A 91 15.56 -6.42 -12.90
C PRO A 91 14.53 -7.24 -13.69
N PHE A 92 13.24 -7.09 -13.38
CA PHE A 92 12.14 -7.82 -14.01
C PHE A 92 11.43 -7.03 -15.11
N SER A 93 11.96 -5.86 -15.50
CA SER A 93 11.35 -4.96 -16.49
C SER A 93 11.12 -5.58 -17.88
N THR A 94 11.79 -6.69 -18.19
CA THR A 94 11.55 -7.49 -19.42
C THR A 94 10.20 -8.21 -19.42
N ILE A 95 9.60 -8.41 -18.24
CA ILE A 95 8.27 -9.00 -18.05
C ILE A 95 7.43 -7.98 -17.25
N PRO A 96 6.83 -6.97 -17.92
CA PRO A 96 6.25 -5.80 -17.24
C PRO A 96 5.20 -6.15 -16.18
N GLU A 97 4.33 -7.12 -16.45
CA GLU A 97 3.29 -7.55 -15.50
C GLU A 97 3.87 -8.15 -14.23
N PHE A 98 4.94 -8.95 -14.37
CA PHE A 98 5.65 -9.49 -13.23
C PHE A 98 6.39 -8.40 -12.44
N ALA A 99 7.00 -7.43 -13.13
CA ALA A 99 7.63 -6.28 -12.48
C ALA A 99 6.62 -5.45 -11.66
N VAL A 100 5.44 -5.16 -12.21
CA VAL A 100 4.40 -4.42 -11.48
C VAL A 100 3.85 -5.24 -10.32
N LEU A 101 3.67 -6.55 -10.47
CA LEU A 101 3.29 -7.43 -9.36
C LEU A 101 4.31 -7.39 -8.21
N VAL A 102 5.60 -7.58 -8.53
CA VAL A 102 6.69 -7.53 -7.55
C VAL A 102 6.72 -6.17 -6.84
N SER A 103 6.65 -5.07 -7.60
CA SER A 103 6.59 -3.73 -7.03
C SER A 103 5.38 -3.55 -6.12
N GLY A 104 4.19 -4.01 -6.54
CA GLY A 104 2.97 -3.93 -5.74
C GLY A 104 3.08 -4.69 -4.41
N ILE A 105 3.68 -5.89 -4.42
CA ILE A 105 3.95 -6.68 -3.21
C ILE A 105 4.90 -5.93 -2.28
N ILE A 106 6.05 -5.47 -2.78
CA ILE A 106 7.05 -4.76 -1.97
C ILE A 106 6.50 -3.46 -1.40
N ALA A 107 5.86 -2.62 -2.22
CA ALA A 107 5.26 -1.38 -1.77
C ALA A 107 4.22 -1.64 -0.66
N SER A 108 3.35 -2.63 -0.87
CA SER A 108 2.30 -3.00 0.10
C SER A 108 2.88 -3.51 1.43
N LEU A 109 3.93 -4.34 1.38
CA LEU A 109 4.64 -4.80 2.57
C LEU A 109 5.27 -3.63 3.34
N LEU A 110 5.94 -2.71 2.64
CA LEU A 110 6.57 -1.53 3.24
C LEU A 110 5.53 -0.58 3.84
N ILE A 111 4.40 -0.35 3.16
CA ILE A 111 3.28 0.45 3.69
C ILE A 111 2.73 -0.18 4.98
N GLY A 112 2.47 -1.50 4.98
CA GLY A 112 2.04 -2.21 6.18
C GLY A 112 3.04 -2.10 7.33
N LEU A 113 4.33 -2.24 7.01
CA LEU A 113 5.42 -2.15 7.97
C LEU A 113 5.56 -0.75 8.57
N ILE A 114 5.53 0.29 7.75
CA ILE A 114 5.81 1.67 8.16
C ILE A 114 4.61 2.31 8.86
N TYR A 115 3.40 2.13 8.33
CA TYR A 115 2.22 2.85 8.85
C TYR A 115 1.45 2.04 9.89
N ILE A 116 1.24 0.74 9.64
CA ILE A 116 0.33 -0.07 10.47
C ILE A 116 1.08 -0.76 11.61
N SER A 117 2.31 -1.23 11.37
CA SER A 117 3.07 -1.98 12.37
C SER A 117 3.36 -1.20 13.66
N PRO A 118 3.77 0.09 13.65
CA PRO A 118 4.03 0.84 14.88
C PRO A 118 2.78 0.98 15.75
N ILE A 119 1.62 1.18 15.12
CA ILE A 119 0.32 1.27 15.82
C ILE A 119 0.00 -0.08 16.45
N LEU A 120 0.17 -1.18 15.71
CA LEU A 120 -0.09 -2.52 16.22
C LEU A 120 0.87 -2.89 17.37
N LEU A 121 2.14 -2.52 17.27
CA LEU A 121 3.14 -2.73 18.31
C LEU A 121 2.80 -1.96 19.59
N THR A 122 2.42 -0.69 19.49
CA THR A 122 2.02 0.09 20.68
C THR A 122 0.82 -0.51 21.38
N ILE A 123 -0.19 -0.99 20.65
CA ILE A 123 -1.35 -1.70 21.21
C ILE A 123 -0.93 -3.00 21.92
N ILE A 124 -0.06 -3.80 21.30
CA ILE A 124 0.43 -5.06 21.86
C ILE A 124 1.23 -4.82 23.14
N LEU A 125 2.13 -3.84 23.13
CA LEU A 125 2.92 -3.46 24.30
C LEU A 125 2.03 -2.92 25.42
N ALA A 126 1.05 -2.05 25.12
CA ALA A 126 0.10 -1.55 26.11
C ALA A 126 -0.79 -2.67 26.70
N SER A 127 -1.22 -3.63 25.87
CA SER A 127 -2.00 -4.79 26.32
C SER A 127 -1.19 -5.67 27.28
N ARG A 128 0.11 -5.87 27.01
CA ARG A 128 1.04 -6.58 27.90
C ARG A 128 1.20 -5.88 29.24
N TRP A 129 1.38 -4.56 29.24
CA TRP A 129 1.43 -3.76 30.46
C TRP A 129 0.17 -3.93 31.32
N ARG A 130 -0.99 -4.08 30.67
CA ARG A 130 -2.28 -4.33 31.33
C ARG A 130 -2.56 -5.81 31.63
N LYS A 131 -1.58 -6.72 31.49
CA LYS A 131 -1.71 -8.19 31.63
C LYS A 131 -2.90 -8.79 30.85
N LYS A 132 -3.31 -8.15 29.75
CA LYS A 132 -4.38 -8.66 28.90
C LYS A 132 -3.82 -9.69 27.91
N SER A 133 -4.63 -10.71 27.62
CA SER A 133 -4.30 -11.70 26.59
C SER A 133 -4.13 -10.99 25.23
N LEU A 134 -3.06 -11.35 24.52
CA LEU A 134 -2.80 -10.79 23.20
C LEU A 134 -3.79 -11.35 22.18
N PRO A 135 -4.34 -10.53 21.27
CA PRO A 135 -5.17 -11.05 20.20
C PRO A 135 -4.36 -12.03 19.36
N ASN A 136 -4.90 -13.23 19.16
CA ASN A 136 -4.30 -14.23 18.30
C ASN A 136 -4.61 -13.85 16.84
N ILE A 137 -3.62 -13.28 16.15
CA ILE A 137 -3.77 -12.90 14.75
C ILE A 137 -3.72 -14.19 13.93
N ARG A 138 -4.85 -14.57 13.34
CA ARG A 138 -4.99 -15.78 12.53
C ARG A 138 -4.27 -15.61 11.17
N LYS A 139 -2.93 -15.65 11.19
CA LYS A 139 -2.02 -15.47 10.04
C LYS A 139 -2.34 -16.37 8.85
N TYR A 140 -2.90 -17.55 9.12
CA TYR A 140 -3.29 -18.51 8.08
C TYR A 140 -4.26 -17.90 7.07
N TYR A 141 -5.22 -17.08 7.51
CA TYR A 141 -6.16 -16.44 6.58
C TYR A 141 -5.49 -15.38 5.69
N ILE A 142 -4.47 -14.69 6.19
CA ILE A 142 -3.72 -13.69 5.39
C ILE A 142 -2.93 -14.42 4.29
N ILE A 143 -2.26 -15.53 4.64
CA ILE A 143 -1.51 -16.34 3.67
C ILE A 143 -2.47 -16.96 2.64
N LEU A 144 -3.62 -17.47 3.09
CA LEU A 144 -4.64 -18.01 2.20
C LEU A 144 -5.19 -16.94 1.24
N ALA A 145 -5.46 -15.74 1.74
CA ALA A 145 -5.91 -14.61 0.92
C ALA A 145 -4.84 -14.21 -0.12
N LEU A 146 -3.57 -14.15 0.27
CA LEU A 146 -2.47 -13.86 -0.65
C LEU A 146 -2.35 -14.93 -1.74
N ALA A 147 -2.39 -16.22 -1.37
CA ALA A 147 -2.35 -17.32 -2.33
C ALA A 147 -3.54 -17.28 -3.29
N PHE A 148 -4.74 -17.01 -2.78
CA PHE A 148 -5.94 -16.84 -3.61
C PHE A 148 -5.81 -15.63 -4.55
N GLY A 149 -5.32 -14.49 -4.07
CA GLY A 149 -5.07 -13.30 -4.89
C GLY A 149 -4.08 -13.56 -6.01
N LEU A 150 -2.97 -14.26 -5.74
CA LEU A 150 -1.96 -14.65 -6.75
C LEU A 150 -2.53 -15.62 -7.79
N LEU A 151 -3.40 -16.54 -7.37
CA LEU A 151 -4.12 -17.43 -8.28
C LEU A 151 -5.03 -16.63 -9.21
N LEU A 152 -5.85 -15.71 -8.66
CA LEU A 152 -6.71 -14.84 -9.46
C LEU A 152 -5.90 -13.96 -10.42
N PHE A 153 -4.78 -13.39 -9.96
CA PHE A 153 -3.87 -12.61 -10.80
C PHE A 153 -3.37 -13.43 -12.00
N SER A 154 -2.87 -14.64 -11.73
CA SER A 154 -2.34 -15.53 -12.78
C SER A 154 -3.43 -15.93 -13.78
N ILE A 155 -4.64 -16.25 -13.31
CA ILE A 155 -5.78 -16.56 -14.18
C ILE A 155 -6.17 -15.33 -15.00
N ALA A 156 -6.27 -14.17 -14.38
CA ALA A 156 -6.68 -12.93 -15.04
C ALA A 156 -5.68 -12.46 -16.09
N GLU A 157 -4.39 -12.69 -15.86
CA GLU A 157 -3.32 -12.40 -16.82
C GLU A 157 -3.48 -13.24 -18.08
N VAL A 158 -3.61 -14.57 -17.92
CA VAL A 158 -3.75 -15.50 -19.07
C VAL A 158 -5.08 -15.30 -19.82
N SER A 159 -6.15 -14.98 -19.10
CA SER A 159 -7.49 -14.83 -19.68
C SER A 159 -7.86 -13.40 -20.06
N SER A 160 -7.03 -12.41 -19.71
CA SER A 160 -7.31 -10.98 -19.87
C SER A 160 -8.64 -10.50 -19.26
N ILE A 161 -9.12 -11.15 -18.20
CA ILE A 161 -10.38 -10.79 -17.53
C ILE A 161 -10.14 -9.65 -16.53
N THR A 162 -10.65 -8.46 -16.87
CA THR A 162 -10.45 -7.22 -16.11
C THR A 162 -10.95 -7.30 -14.67
N ILE A 163 -12.18 -7.78 -14.44
CA ILE A 163 -12.79 -7.86 -13.10
C ILE A 163 -11.97 -8.77 -12.18
N VAL A 164 -11.49 -9.89 -12.70
CA VAL A 164 -10.68 -10.85 -11.93
C VAL A 164 -9.32 -10.22 -11.59
N MET A 165 -8.72 -9.47 -12.51
CA MET A 165 -7.48 -8.74 -12.26
C MET A 165 -7.66 -7.65 -11.18
N MET A 166 -8.76 -6.89 -11.25
CA MET A 166 -9.12 -5.87 -10.26
C MET A 166 -9.25 -6.45 -8.86
N LEU A 167 -9.93 -7.58 -8.72
CA LEU A 167 -10.13 -8.26 -7.44
C LEU A 167 -8.84 -8.91 -6.94
N GLY A 168 -8.13 -9.64 -7.80
CA GLY A 168 -6.89 -10.32 -7.47
C GLY A 168 -5.81 -9.36 -6.97
N SER A 169 -5.57 -8.27 -7.71
CA SER A 169 -4.60 -7.23 -7.33
C SER A 169 -4.95 -6.54 -6.01
N ALA A 170 -6.23 -6.21 -5.78
CA ALA A 170 -6.68 -5.62 -4.52
C ALA A 170 -6.48 -6.59 -3.32
N ILE A 171 -6.80 -7.88 -3.50
CA ILE A 171 -6.60 -8.90 -2.47
C ILE A 171 -5.10 -9.04 -2.14
N ILE A 172 -4.22 -9.08 -3.15
CA ILE A 172 -2.77 -9.14 -2.96
C ILE A 172 -2.28 -7.93 -2.15
N VAL A 173 -2.66 -6.71 -2.54
CA VAL A 173 -2.25 -5.48 -1.85
C VAL A 173 -2.69 -5.50 -0.39
N LEU A 174 -3.95 -5.81 -0.10
CA LEU A 174 -4.47 -5.86 1.27
C LEU A 174 -3.80 -6.97 2.10
N ALA A 175 -3.58 -8.15 1.53
CA ALA A 175 -2.90 -9.25 2.20
C ALA A 175 -1.42 -8.90 2.50
N CYS A 176 -0.72 -8.25 1.57
CA CYS A 176 0.66 -7.80 1.76
C CYS A 176 0.76 -6.67 2.80
N ILE A 177 -0.16 -5.69 2.82
CA ILE A 177 -0.22 -4.68 3.88
C ILE A 177 -0.42 -5.35 5.24
N ALA A 178 -1.36 -6.30 5.34
CA ALA A 178 -1.61 -7.04 6.57
C ALA A 178 -0.38 -7.85 7.00
N LEU A 179 0.31 -8.51 6.06
CA LEU A 179 1.53 -9.27 6.33
C LEU A 179 2.67 -8.36 6.82
N GLY A 180 2.91 -7.23 6.15
CA GLY A 180 3.91 -6.24 6.52
C GLY A 180 3.67 -5.68 7.93
N ALA A 181 2.40 -5.44 8.29
CA ALA A 181 2.01 -4.95 9.60
C ALA A 181 2.34 -5.94 10.74
N ILE A 182 2.13 -7.23 10.52
CA ILE A 182 2.25 -8.26 11.58
C ILE A 182 3.67 -8.78 11.77
N LEU A 183 4.54 -8.68 10.75
CA LEU A 183 5.89 -9.25 10.76
C LEU A 183 6.71 -8.83 12.01
N PRO A 184 6.86 -7.54 12.36
CA PRO A 184 7.58 -7.14 13.57
C PRO A 184 6.93 -7.63 14.87
N THR A 185 5.60 -7.71 14.89
CA THR A 185 4.87 -8.16 16.09
C THR A 185 5.15 -9.63 16.41
N MET A 186 5.38 -10.46 15.39
CA MET A 186 5.76 -11.86 15.56
C MET A 186 7.16 -11.99 16.17
N ALA A 187 8.12 -11.19 15.71
CA ALA A 187 9.46 -11.16 16.28
C ALA A 187 9.43 -10.79 17.78
N VAL A 188 8.64 -9.77 18.15
CA VAL A 188 8.48 -9.35 19.56
C VAL A 188 7.80 -10.43 20.42
N ARG A 189 6.82 -11.16 19.87
CA ARG A 189 6.18 -12.29 20.58
C ARG A 189 7.17 -13.44 20.78
N TYR A 190 7.85 -13.86 19.72
CA TYR A 190 8.84 -14.93 19.77
C TYR A 190 9.99 -14.66 20.77
N LEU A 191 10.53 -13.43 20.76
CA LEU A 191 11.59 -13.05 21.71
C LEU A 191 11.12 -13.01 23.17
N ALA A 192 9.84 -12.75 23.40
CA ALA A 192 9.27 -12.72 24.75
C ALA A 192 8.89 -14.11 25.26
N ASP A 193 8.37 -14.98 24.39
CA ASP A 193 8.07 -16.37 24.76
C ASP A 193 9.36 -17.17 25.04
N ARG A 194 10.49 -16.80 24.43
CA ARG A 194 11.81 -17.38 24.74
C ARG A 194 12.37 -16.97 26.11
N LYS A 195 11.89 -15.87 26.71
CA LYS A 195 12.39 -15.34 28.00
C LYS A 195 11.63 -15.86 29.22
N ASN A 196 10.47 -16.48 29.02
CA ASN A 196 9.67 -17.14 30.05
C ASN A 196 9.93 -18.64 30.05
#